data_AF-A0AAU0KTM6-F1
#
_entry.id   AF-A0AAU0KTM6-F1
#
_cell.length_a   1.000
_cell.length_b   1.000
_cell.length_c   1.000
_cell.angle_alpha   90.00
_cell.angle_beta   90.00
_cell.angle_gamma   90.00
#
_symmetry.space_group_name_H-M   'P 1'
#
loop_
_entity.id
_entity.type
_entity.pdbx_description
1 polymer ?
#
loop_
_entity_poly.entity_id
_entity_poly.type
_entity_poly.pdbx_seq_one_letter_code
_entity_poly.pdbx_strand_id
1 'polypeptide(L)'
;MALLLLYLLGIIAQKIMFKLNPYKESLFSFNLHWYYELKGKVEKSKNADFIKMTFMVEVNGSAYLYSGILENSHLNPDGILERIVISDVTRVMLHKNYHKSRTARINLDRMIMRYSEIKSITIEYLVVVAD
;
A
#
# COMPACT_ATOMS: atom_id res chain seq x y z
N MET A 1 21.90 19.75 27.89
CA MET A 1 21.05 18.79 28.62
C MET A 1 19.59 18.83 28.14
N ALA A 2 18.95 20.00 28.05
CA ALA A 2 17.55 20.14 27.58
C ALA A 2 17.29 19.61 26.14
N LEU A 3 18.20 19.88 25.19
CA LEU A 3 18.08 19.38 23.80
C LEU A 3 18.07 17.84 23.71
N LEU A 4 18.88 17.18 24.54
CA LEU A 4 18.99 15.72 24.59
C LEU A 4 17.73 15.09 25.18
N LEU A 5 17.14 15.74 26.19
CA LEU A 5 15.87 15.35 26.79
C LEU A 5 14.71 15.47 25.78
N LEU A 6 14.63 16.60 25.07
CA LEU A 6 13.63 16.84 24.03
C LEU A 6 13.74 15.83 22.88
N TYR A 7 14.95 15.49 22.46
CA TYR A 7 15.20 14.48 21.44
C TYR A 7 14.70 13.09 21.86
N LEU A 8 15.00 12.66 23.09
CA LEU A 8 14.52 11.38 23.63
C LEU A 8 12.99 11.35 23.77
N LEU A 9 12.39 12.44 24.25
CA LEU A 9 10.94 12.61 24.31
C LEU A 9 10.29 12.48 22.93
N GLY A 10 10.88 13.10 21.91
CA GLY A 10 10.43 12.99 20.53
C GLY A 10 10.42 11.53 20.02
N ILE A 11 11.50 10.79 20.27
CA ILE A 11 11.58 9.37 19.87
C ILE A 11 10.54 8.52 20.59
N ILE A 12 10.34 8.74 21.91
CA ILE A 12 9.36 8.00 22.70
C ILE A 12 7.94 8.30 22.20
N ALA A 13 7.62 9.58 21.99
CA ALA A 13 6.32 10.00 21.45
C ALA A 13 6.06 9.38 20.07
N GLN A 14 7.06 9.38 19.18
CA GLN A 14 6.97 8.75 17.87
C GLN A 14 6.70 7.25 17.98
N LYS A 15 7.43 6.52 18.85
CA LYS A 15 7.19 5.08 19.09
C LYS A 15 5.80 4.80 19.63
N ILE A 16 5.32 5.60 20.58
CA ILE A 16 3.96 5.49 21.12
C ILE A 16 2.93 5.70 20.01
N MET A 17 3.11 6.72 19.17
CA MET A 17 2.20 7.03 18.08
C MET A 17 2.13 5.90 17.04
N PHE A 18 3.26 5.30 16.67
CA PHE A 18 3.27 4.12 15.79
C PHE A 18 2.59 2.90 16.41
N LYS A 19 2.77 2.68 17.72
CA LYS A 19 2.13 1.57 18.43
C LYS A 19 0.62 1.74 18.55
N LEU A 20 0.16 2.95 18.87
CA LEU A 20 -1.26 3.28 18.97
C LEU A 20 -1.93 3.32 17.60
N ASN A 21 -1.20 3.74 16.56
CA ASN A 21 -1.67 3.86 15.19
C ASN A 21 -3.06 4.53 15.13
N PRO A 22 -3.17 5.81 15.56
CA PRO A 22 -4.45 6.52 15.65
C PRO A 22 -5.09 6.65 14.26
N TYR A 23 -6.42 6.56 14.17
CA TYR A 23 -7.15 6.63 12.90
C TYR A 23 -6.98 7.99 12.19
N LYS A 24 -7.18 8.03 10.85
CA LYS A 24 -6.90 9.21 9.99
C LYS A 24 -7.56 10.52 10.45
N GLU A 25 -8.73 10.45 11.11
CA GLU A 25 -9.47 11.61 11.64
C GLU A 25 -9.01 12.08 13.03
N SER A 26 -8.04 11.42 13.65
CA SER A 26 -7.51 11.82 14.95
C SER A 26 -6.61 13.06 14.81
N LEU A 27 -6.59 13.93 15.84
CA LEU A 27 -5.63 15.04 15.93
C LEU A 27 -4.16 14.58 15.93
N PHE A 28 -3.91 13.31 16.27
CA PHE A 28 -2.59 12.69 16.28
C PHE A 28 -2.35 11.76 15.09
N SER A 29 -3.16 11.86 14.03
CA SER A 29 -2.99 11.04 12.85
C SER A 29 -1.71 11.41 12.09
N PHE A 30 -1.13 10.43 11.41
CA PHE A 30 -0.04 10.69 10.49
C PHE A 30 -0.59 11.54 9.33
N ASN A 31 0.14 12.57 8.92
CA ASN A 31 -0.17 13.33 7.70
C ASN A 31 0.27 12.54 6.44
N LEU A 32 -0.17 11.29 6.36
CA LEU A 32 0.14 10.30 5.32
C LEU A 32 -1.14 9.53 5.02
N HIS A 33 -2.01 10.09 4.18
CA HIS A 33 -3.31 9.48 3.87
C HIS A 33 -3.18 8.02 3.37
N TRP A 34 -2.23 7.77 2.47
CA TRP A 34 -1.92 6.45 1.92
C TRP A 34 -1.57 5.39 2.99
N TYR A 35 -1.01 5.80 4.14
CA TYR A 35 -0.63 4.86 5.19
C TYR A 35 -1.85 4.15 5.78
N TYR A 36 -2.95 4.89 5.93
CA TYR A 36 -4.21 4.36 6.44
C TYR A 36 -4.92 3.47 5.42
N GLU A 37 -4.82 3.83 4.14
CA GLU A 37 -5.36 3.05 3.02
C GLU A 37 -4.68 1.67 2.94
N LEU A 38 -3.35 1.62 2.99
CA LEU A 38 -2.59 0.36 2.97
C LEU A 38 -2.75 -0.47 4.25
N LYS A 39 -3.28 0.12 5.32
CA LYS A 39 -3.65 -0.60 6.55
C LYS A 39 -5.12 -1.03 6.58
N GLY A 40 -5.89 -0.74 5.53
CA GLY A 40 -7.29 -1.14 5.42
C GLY A 40 -8.21 -0.42 6.41
N LYS A 41 -7.78 0.73 6.94
CA LYS A 41 -8.54 1.55 7.88
C LYS A 41 -9.53 2.45 7.12
N VAL A 42 -10.54 1.80 6.54
CA VAL A 42 -11.55 2.46 5.68
C VAL A 42 -12.52 3.29 6.50
N GLU A 43 -12.98 2.74 7.64
CA GLU A 43 -13.87 3.36 8.61
C GLU A 43 -13.35 3.18 10.05
N LYS A 44 -13.82 4.00 11.00
CA LYS A 44 -13.41 3.89 12.43
C LYS A 44 -13.77 2.53 13.04
N SER A 45 -14.90 1.96 12.64
CA SER A 45 -15.47 0.73 13.19
C SER A 45 -15.18 -0.51 12.34
N LYS A 46 -14.64 -0.33 11.12
CA LYS A 46 -14.54 -1.42 10.15
C LYS A 46 -13.24 -1.33 9.36
N ASN A 47 -12.49 -2.41 9.41
CA ASN A 47 -11.32 -2.60 8.57
C ASN A 47 -11.70 -3.45 7.34
N ALA A 48 -11.00 -3.25 6.24
CA ALA A 48 -11.07 -4.16 5.09
C ALA A 48 -10.45 -5.52 5.47
N ASP A 49 -11.07 -6.60 5.02
CA ASP A 49 -10.52 -7.96 5.19
C ASP A 49 -9.39 -8.19 4.19
N PHE A 50 -9.57 -7.69 2.96
CA PHE A 50 -8.55 -7.71 1.92
C PHE A 50 -8.45 -6.35 1.24
N ILE A 51 -7.24 -6.01 0.82
CA ILE A 51 -6.98 -4.80 0.04
C ILE A 51 -6.50 -5.28 -1.33
N LYS A 52 -7.34 -5.12 -2.34
CA LYS A 52 -6.96 -5.42 -3.71
C LYS A 52 -6.29 -4.19 -4.30
N MET A 53 -5.10 -4.40 -4.86
CA MET A 53 -4.30 -3.35 -5.45
C MET A 53 -4.15 -3.59 -6.94
N THR A 54 -4.35 -2.54 -7.72
CA THR A 54 -4.01 -2.51 -9.13
C THR A 54 -3.02 -1.39 -9.37
N PHE A 55 -1.91 -1.68 -10.04
CA PHE A 55 -0.90 -0.67 -10.33
C PHE A 55 -0.38 -0.79 -11.76
N MET A 56 -0.06 0.37 -12.33
CA MET A 56 0.51 0.49 -13.66
C MET A 56 2.02 0.64 -13.59
N VAL A 57 2.74 -0.19 -14.34
CA VAL A 57 4.19 -0.14 -14.47
C VAL A 57 4.54 -0.03 -15.95
N GLU A 58 5.51 0.80 -16.26
CA GLU A 58 6.05 0.94 -17.62
C GLU A 58 7.38 0.21 -17.72
N VAL A 59 7.47 -0.75 -18.63
CA VAL A 59 8.68 -1.54 -18.88
C VAL A 59 8.97 -1.50 -20.37
N ASN A 60 10.16 -1.01 -20.76
CA ASN A 60 10.60 -0.92 -22.15
C ASN A 60 9.57 -0.26 -23.09
N GLY A 61 8.96 0.85 -22.64
CA GLY A 61 7.95 1.60 -23.40
C GLY A 61 6.59 0.91 -23.52
N SER A 62 6.37 -0.21 -22.82
CA SER A 62 5.10 -0.90 -22.73
C SER A 62 4.51 -0.76 -21.34
N ALA A 63 3.23 -0.39 -21.26
CA ALA A 63 2.52 -0.29 -19.99
C ALA A 63 1.88 -1.64 -19.61
N TYR A 64 2.02 -2.03 -18.36
CA TYR A 64 1.45 -3.23 -17.78
C TYR A 64 0.63 -2.86 -16.55
N LEU A 65 -0.57 -3.44 -16.44
CA LEU A 65 -1.34 -3.46 -15.21
C LEU A 65 -1.03 -4.74 -14.46
N TYR A 66 -0.70 -4.59 -13.19
CA TYR A 66 -0.58 -5.67 -12.24
C TYR A 66 -1.72 -5.53 -11.23
N SER A 67 -2.43 -6.62 -10.96
CA SER A 67 -3.50 -6.66 -9.97
C SER A 67 -3.31 -7.85 -9.04
N GLY A 68 -3.51 -7.65 -7.74
CA GLY A 68 -3.39 -8.70 -6.72
C GLY A 68 -3.88 -8.23 -5.35
N ILE A 69 -3.69 -9.07 -4.33
CA ILE A 69 -4.06 -8.76 -2.93
C ILE A 69 -2.82 -8.25 -2.19
N LEU A 70 -2.97 -7.16 -1.44
CA LEU A 70 -1.90 -6.60 -0.61
C LEU A 70 -1.61 -7.52 0.58
N GLU A 71 -0.38 -8.01 0.64
CA GLU A 71 0.15 -8.78 1.77
C GLU A 71 0.90 -7.87 2.74
N ASN A 72 1.75 -6.98 2.23
CA ASN A 72 2.58 -6.12 3.07
C ASN A 72 3.04 -4.85 2.36
N SER A 73 3.40 -3.82 3.13
CA SER A 73 4.05 -2.60 2.66
C SER A 73 5.24 -2.25 3.56
N HIS A 74 6.36 -1.88 2.93
CA HIS A 74 7.60 -1.54 3.62
C HIS A 74 7.92 -0.06 3.40
N LEU A 75 8.30 0.61 4.49
CA LEU A 75 8.76 1.99 4.47
C LEU A 75 10.28 2.02 4.49
N ASN A 76 10.87 3.02 3.85
CA ASN A 76 12.28 3.34 3.99
C ASN A 76 12.55 3.99 5.37
N PRO A 77 13.82 4.21 5.75
CA PRO A 77 14.16 4.90 7.01
C PRO A 77 13.55 6.30 7.17
N ASP A 78 13.26 6.97 6.05
CA ASP A 78 12.62 8.30 6.03
C ASP A 78 11.08 8.24 6.18
N GLY A 79 10.50 7.03 6.29
CA GLY A 79 9.06 6.82 6.44
C GLY A 79 8.26 6.89 5.13
N ILE A 80 8.94 6.90 3.98
CA ILE A 80 8.34 6.89 2.64
C ILE A 80 8.08 5.45 2.22
N LEU A 81 6.95 5.20 1.54
CA LEU A 81 6.62 3.90 0.97
C LEU A 81 7.71 3.46 -0.04
N GLU A 82 8.39 2.37 0.26
CA GLU A 82 9.51 1.85 -0.53
C GLU A 82 9.06 0.66 -1.39
N ARG A 83 8.37 -0.30 -0.78
CA ARG A 83 7.98 -1.56 -1.42
C ARG A 83 6.56 -1.96 -1.04
N ILE A 84 5.85 -2.53 -2.01
CA ILE A 84 4.59 -3.22 -1.79
C ILE A 84 4.77 -4.70 -2.15
N VAL A 85 4.11 -5.56 -1.38
CA VAL A 85 4.10 -7.01 -1.59
C VAL A 85 2.67 -7.42 -1.87
N ILE A 86 2.43 -8.01 -3.05
CA ILE A 86 1.12 -8.52 -3.43
C ILE A 86 1.16 -10.02 -3.71
N SER A 87 0.05 -10.71 -3.43
CA SER A 87 -0.21 -12.12 -3.78
C SER A 87 -1.26 -12.21 -4.90
N ASP A 88 -1.44 -13.41 -5.45
CA ASP A 88 -2.42 -13.71 -6.50
C ASP A 88 -2.34 -12.79 -7.72
N VAL A 89 -1.11 -12.56 -8.19
CA VAL A 89 -0.84 -11.53 -9.19
C VAL A 89 -1.31 -11.92 -10.58
N THR A 90 -2.06 -11.01 -11.18
CA THR A 90 -2.42 -11.03 -12.59
C THR A 90 -1.72 -9.88 -13.30
N ARG A 91 -1.30 -10.11 -14.54
CA ARG A 91 -0.67 -9.09 -15.39
C ARG A 91 -1.41 -8.97 -16.70
N VAL A 92 -1.68 -7.72 -17.08
CA VAL A 92 -2.31 -7.36 -18.34
C VAL A 92 -1.44 -6.34 -19.04
N MET A 93 -1.05 -6.63 -20.29
CA MET A 93 -0.38 -5.63 -21.12
C MET A 93 -1.40 -4.66 -21.69
N LEU A 94 -1.17 -3.36 -21.53
CA LEU A 94 -1.99 -2.31 -22.11
C LEU A 94 -1.55 -2.10 -23.56
N HIS A 95 -2.38 -2.55 -24.50
CA HIS A 95 -2.22 -2.24 -25.92
C HIS A 95 -3.26 -1.22 -26.36
N LYS A 96 -3.00 -0.55 -27.48
CA LYS A 96 -3.92 0.39 -28.13
C LYS A 96 -5.29 -0.22 -28.46
N ASN A 97 -5.38 -1.56 -28.53
CA ASN A 97 -6.63 -2.31 -28.68
C ASN A 97 -6.93 -3.12 -27.40
N TYR A 98 -7.69 -2.50 -26.49
CA TYR A 98 -8.08 -3.04 -25.18
C TYR A 98 -8.75 -4.42 -25.25
N HIS A 99 -9.42 -4.72 -26.36
CA HIS A 99 -10.20 -5.96 -26.54
C HIS A 99 -9.36 -7.22 -26.80
N LYS A 100 -8.03 -7.10 -27.01
CA LYS A 100 -7.14 -8.26 -27.24
C LYS A 100 -6.08 -8.45 -26.15
N SER A 101 -6.16 -7.70 -25.06
CA SER A 101 -5.20 -7.81 -23.97
C SER A 101 -5.28 -9.20 -23.34
N ARG A 102 -4.22 -10.00 -23.50
CA ARG A 102 -4.11 -11.30 -22.85
C ARG A 102 -3.80 -11.08 -21.38
N THR A 103 -4.72 -11.49 -20.52
CA THR A 103 -4.46 -11.61 -19.08
C THR A 103 -3.59 -12.85 -18.85
N ALA A 104 -2.40 -12.64 -18.30
CA ALA A 104 -1.55 -13.73 -17.84
C ALA A 104 -1.60 -13.74 -16.32
N ARG A 105 -2.01 -14.88 -15.73
CA ARG A 105 -1.75 -15.10 -14.30
C ARG A 105 -0.26 -15.32 -14.14
N ILE A 106 0.35 -14.57 -13.24
CA ILE A 106 1.74 -14.79 -12.88
C ILE A 106 1.71 -15.85 -11.78
N ASN A 107 2.23 -17.05 -12.07
CA ASN A 107 2.30 -18.13 -11.11
C ASN A 107 3.48 -17.90 -10.15
N LEU A 108 3.36 -16.88 -9.31
CA LEU A 108 4.29 -16.55 -8.24
C LEU A 108 3.47 -16.41 -6.95
N ASP A 109 3.96 -17.00 -5.88
CA ASP A 109 3.30 -16.91 -4.56
C ASP A 109 3.19 -15.44 -4.10
N ARG A 110 4.23 -14.64 -4.35
CA ARG A 110 4.32 -13.23 -3.99
C ARG A 110 5.11 -12.43 -5.01
N MET A 111 4.69 -11.20 -5.27
CA MET A 111 5.41 -10.22 -6.07
C MET A 111 5.75 -9.00 -5.22
N ILE A 112 7.01 -8.59 -5.28
CA ILE A 112 7.51 -7.40 -4.59
C ILE A 112 7.74 -6.32 -5.64
N MET A 113 7.13 -5.15 -5.46
CA MET A 113 7.25 -4.01 -6.37
C MET A 113 7.79 -2.80 -5.63
N ARG A 114 8.76 -2.10 -6.23
CA ARG A 114 9.24 -0.82 -5.72
C ARG A 114 8.20 0.26 -6.02
N TYR A 115 7.85 1.06 -5.03
CA TYR A 115 6.87 2.13 -5.19
C TYR A 115 7.31 3.16 -6.24
N SER A 116 8.62 3.43 -6.33
CA SER A 116 9.21 4.34 -7.33
C SER A 116 9.02 3.90 -8.80
N GLU A 117 8.73 2.62 -9.04
CA GLU A 117 8.51 2.06 -10.38
C GLU A 117 7.02 2.10 -10.78
N ILE A 118 6.13 2.42 -9.85
CA ILE A 118 4.69 2.46 -10.06
C ILE A 118 4.29 3.86 -10.58
N LYS A 119 3.60 3.88 -11.73
CA LYS A 119 3.09 5.11 -12.35
C LYS A 119 1.76 5.55 -11.76
N SER A 120 0.88 4.59 -11.48
CA SER A 120 -0.42 4.84 -10.86
C SER A 120 -0.84 3.64 -10.00
N ILE A 121 -1.62 3.92 -8.98
CA ILE A 121 -2.12 2.94 -8.03
C ILE A 121 -3.63 3.13 -7.85
N THR A 122 -4.34 2.01 -7.77
CA THR A 122 -5.77 1.96 -7.46
C THR A 122 -5.94 0.94 -6.35
N ILE A 123 -6.66 1.34 -5.31
CA ILE A 123 -6.88 0.55 -4.10
C ILE A 123 -8.37 0.27 -4.01
N GLU A 124 -8.72 -1.01 -3.89
CA GLU A 124 -10.08 -1.50 -3.73
C GLU A 124 -10.16 -2.26 -2.39
N TYR A 125 -11.08 -1.84 -1.53
CA TYR A 125 -11.28 -2.45 -0.21
C TYR A 125 -12.35 -3.53 -0.29
N LEU A 126 -12.00 -4.75 0.10
CA LEU A 126 -12.90 -5.89 0.09
C LEU A 126 -13.24 -6.28 1.52
N VAL A 127 -14.52 -6.49 1.78
CA VAL A 127 -15.05 -6.99 3.05
C VAL A 127 -15.79 -8.29 2.79
N VAL A 128 -15.51 -9.30 3.59
CA VAL A 128 -16.23 -10.57 3.62
C VAL A 128 -17.49 -10.38 4.47
N VAL A 129 -18.65 -10.52 3.84
CA VAL A 129 -19.94 -10.60 4.54
C VAL A 129 -20.20 -12.08 4.76
N ALA A 130 -20.18 -12.53 6.01
CA ALA A 130 -20.67 -13.86 6.37
C ALA A 130 -22.20 -13.80 6.42
N ASP A 131 -22.85 -14.60 5.59
CA ASP A 131 -24.29 -14.90 5.69
C ASP A 131 -24.60 -15.87 6.84
#